data_AF-V6H959-F1
#
_entry.id   AF-V6H959-F1
#
_cell.length_a   1.000
_cell.length_b   1.000
_cell.length_c   1.000
_cell.angle_alpha   90.00
_cell.angle_beta   90.00
_cell.angle_gamma   90.00
#
_symmetry.space_group_name_H-M   'P 1'
#
loop_
_entity.id
_entity.type
_entity.pdbx_description
1 polymer ?
#
loop_
_entity_poly.entity_id
_entity_poly.type
_entity_poly.pdbx_seq_one_letter_code
_entity_poly.pdbx_strand_id
1 'polypeptide(L)'
;MWICPADAIHIEAGLVTPEIQHLHPEDKFAKKFEIDLLRCIFCGLCEEACPKGAIYLDGPAEMAADNREDLILTKERMMQKIGGPILGERK
;
A
#
# COMPACT_ATOMS: atom_id res chain seq x y z
N MET A 1 5.00 1.03 -16.52
CA MET A 1 3.62 1.29 -16.95
C MET A 1 2.79 1.35 -15.69
N TRP A 2 2.11 2.47 -15.45
CA TRP A 2 1.27 2.68 -14.27
C TRP A 2 -0.04 1.96 -14.50
N ILE A 3 -0.37 0.95 -13.67
CA ILE A 3 -1.58 0.14 -13.86
C ILE A 3 -2.83 0.76 -13.23
N CYS A 4 -2.67 1.61 -12.21
CA CYS A 4 -3.80 2.20 -11.50
C CYS A 4 -4.53 3.23 -12.38
N PRO A 5 -5.80 2.98 -12.78
CA PRO A 5 -6.52 3.86 -13.70
C PRO A 5 -6.90 5.21 -13.07
N ALA A 6 -7.03 5.24 -11.74
CA ALA A 6 -7.37 6.46 -10.99
C ALA A 6 -6.12 7.22 -10.49
N ASP A 7 -4.92 6.70 -10.78
CA ASP A 7 -3.66 7.29 -10.34
C ASP A 7 -3.63 7.52 -8.81
N ALA A 8 -4.09 6.51 -8.07
CA ALA A 8 -4.25 6.56 -6.62
C ALA A 8 -3.04 6.06 -5.82
N ILE A 9 -2.03 5.47 -6.48
CA ILE A 9 -0.91 4.78 -5.81
C ILE A 9 0.39 5.55 -6.03
N HIS A 10 1.00 6.09 -4.98
CA HIS A 10 2.30 6.74 -5.05
C HIS A 10 3.40 5.83 -4.48
N ILE A 11 4.47 5.60 -5.25
CA ILE A 11 5.57 4.70 -4.87
C ILE A 11 6.90 5.40 -5.08
N GLU A 12 7.75 5.39 -4.04
CA GLU A 12 9.15 5.82 -4.13
C GLU A 12 10.07 4.66 -3.79
N ALA A 13 10.99 4.34 -4.70
CA ALA A 13 11.98 3.29 -4.50
C ALA A 13 13.14 3.78 -3.61
N GLY A 14 13.52 2.97 -2.62
CA GLY A 14 14.71 3.15 -1.80
C GLY A 14 15.84 2.22 -2.23
N LEU A 15 17.07 2.64 -1.94
CA LEU A 15 18.28 1.81 -2.07
C LEU A 15 18.63 1.21 -0.71
N VAL A 16 19.12 -0.03 -0.71
CA VAL A 16 19.59 -0.70 0.51
C VAL A 16 20.84 0.00 0.99
N THR A 17 20.81 0.47 2.24
CA THR A 17 21.98 1.02 2.93
C THR A 17 22.61 -0.07 3.81
N PRO A 18 23.88 0.08 4.22
CA PRO A 18 24.55 -0.87 5.12
C PRO A 18 23.84 -1.12 6.45
N GLU A 19 22.91 -0.24 6.82
CA GLU A 19 22.08 -0.31 8.03
C GLU A 19 20.90 -1.29 7.88
N ILE A 20 20.46 -1.56 6.65
CA ILE A 20 19.35 -2.46 6.33
C ILE A 20 19.93 -3.84 5.98
N GLN A 21 20.38 -4.56 7.02
CA GLN A 21 21.19 -5.78 6.90
C GLN A 21 20.43 -7.02 6.39
N HIS A 22 19.11 -6.94 6.25
CA HIS A 22 18.26 -8.07 5.85
C HIS A 22 17.94 -8.10 4.34
N LEU A 23 18.40 -7.13 3.55
CA LEU A 23 18.23 -7.11 2.08
C LEU A 23 19.58 -7.29 1.40
N HIS A 24 19.58 -7.90 0.21
CA HIS A 24 20.78 -7.93 -0.61
C HIS A 24 21.06 -6.53 -1.18
N PRO A 25 22.34 -6.14 -1.38
CA PRO A 25 22.69 -4.80 -1.86
C PRO A 25 22.05 -4.41 -3.21
N GLU A 26 21.80 -5.40 -4.06
CA GLU A 26 21.13 -5.23 -5.36
C GLU A 26 19.61 -5.08 -5.27
N ASP A 27 19.01 -5.41 -4.12
CA ASP A 27 17.57 -5.34 -3.94
C ASP A 27 17.08 -3.89 -3.91
N LYS A 28 15.81 -3.72 -4.29
CA LYS A 28 15.08 -2.46 -4.15
C LYS A 28 13.88 -2.70 -3.25
N PHE A 29 13.54 -1.68 -2.45
CA PHE A 29 12.35 -1.71 -1.63
C PHE A 29 11.53 -0.43 -1.84
N ALA A 30 10.22 -0.50 -1.57
CA ALA A 30 9.39 0.69 -1.53
C ALA A 30 9.72 1.48 -0.26
N LYS A 31 10.45 2.60 -0.41
CA LYS A 31 10.71 3.53 0.69
C LYS A 31 9.41 4.21 1.10
N LYS A 32 8.63 4.65 0.11
CA LYS A 32 7.29 5.20 0.29
C LYS A 32 6.32 4.36 -0.54
N PHE A 33 5.21 3.98 0.07
CA PHE A 33 4.10 3.34 -0.62
C PHE A 33 2.84 3.93 -0.02
N GLU A 34 2.10 4.71 -0.80
CA GLU A 34 0.91 5.41 -0.35
C GLU A 34 -0.24 5.16 -1.31
N ILE A 35 -1.43 4.91 -0.77
CA ILE A 35 -2.66 4.79 -1.56
C ILE A 35 -3.65 5.83 -1.08
N ASP A 36 -4.10 6.71 -1.98
CA ASP A 36 -5.17 7.66 -1.71
C ASP A 36 -6.53 6.97 -1.90
N LEU A 37 -7.20 6.61 -0.80
CA LEU A 37 -8.49 5.93 -0.84
C LEU A 37 -9.62 6.81 -1.39
N LEU A 38 -9.48 8.15 -1.37
CA LEU A 38 -10.45 9.04 -2.01
C LEU A 38 -10.37 9.01 -3.54
N ARG A 39 -9.22 8.59 -4.09
CA ARG A 39 -9.03 8.39 -5.53
C ARG A 39 -9.22 6.94 -5.96
N CYS A 40 -8.96 6.00 -5.06
CA CYS A 40 -9.08 4.57 -5.36
C CYS A 40 -10.51 4.21 -5.79
N ILE A 41 -10.63 3.47 -6.89
CA ILE A 41 -11.92 2.96 -7.40
C ILE A 41 -12.10 1.46 -7.14
N PHE A 42 -11.23 0.85 -6.33
CA PHE A 42 -11.31 -0.55 -5.90
C PHE A 42 -11.41 -1.57 -7.07
N CYS A 43 -10.74 -1.28 -8.19
CA CYS A 43 -10.82 -2.10 -9.41
C CYS A 43 -10.03 -3.43 -9.38
N GLY A 44 -9.19 -3.68 -8.38
CA GLY A 44 -8.39 -4.92 -8.27
C GLY A 44 -7.16 -5.03 -9.19
N LEU A 45 -7.00 -4.14 -10.18
CA LEU A 45 -5.88 -4.22 -11.14
C LEU A 45 -4.48 -4.17 -10.52
N CYS A 46 -4.32 -3.52 -9.36
CA CYS A 46 -3.04 -3.47 -8.65
C CYS A 46 -2.63 -4.83 -8.06
N GLU A 47 -3.60 -5.64 -7.63
CA GLU A 47 -3.38 -7.01 -7.13
C GLU A 47 -2.93 -7.93 -8.27
N GLU A 48 -3.66 -7.91 -9.39
CA GLU A 48 -3.35 -8.73 -10.57
C GLU A 48 -1.98 -8.37 -11.18
N ALA A 49 -1.61 -7.09 -11.15
CA ALA A 49 -0.35 -6.62 -11.69
C ALA A 49 0.85 -6.94 -10.79
N CYS A 50 0.66 -7.33 -9.53
CA CYS A 50 1.76 -7.51 -8.59
C CYS A 50 2.42 -8.91 -8.77
N PRO A 51 3.63 -9.01 -9.34
CA PRO A 51 4.26 -10.31 -9.60
C PRO A 51 4.70 -11.04 -8.32
N LYS A 52 4.70 -10.35 -7.18
CA LYS A 52 5.12 -10.87 -5.88
C LYS A 52 3.96 -11.00 -4.89
N GLY A 53 2.72 -10.64 -5.28
CA GLY A 53 1.57 -10.64 -4.38
C GLY A 53 1.74 -9.73 -3.15
N ALA A 54 2.46 -8.61 -3.30
CA ALA A 54 2.75 -7.70 -2.19
C ALA A 54 1.58 -6.75 -1.85
N ILE A 55 0.60 -6.63 -2.75
CA ILE A 55 -0.61 -5.83 -2.59
C ILE A 55 -1.81 -6.69 -2.99
N TYR A 56 -2.88 -6.61 -2.21
CA TYR A 56 -4.14 -7.31 -2.45
C TYR A 56 -5.30 -6.41 -2.00
N LEU A 57 -6.46 -6.56 -2.64
CA LEU A 57 -7.67 -5.88 -2.23
C LEU A 57 -8.32 -6.69 -1.10
N ASP A 58 -8.36 -6.11 0.10
CA ASP A 58 -9.10 -6.74 1.19
C ASP A 58 -10.61 -6.53 1.05
N GLY A 59 -11.40 -7.32 1.78
CA GLY A 59 -12.86 -7.28 1.76
C GLY A 59 -13.46 -5.95 2.24
N PRO A 60 -14.80 -5.87 2.31
CA PRO A 60 -15.48 -4.64 2.70
C PRO A 60 -15.07 -4.23 4.13
N ALA A 61 -14.54 -3.03 4.27
CA ALA A 61 -14.19 -2.39 5.54
C ALA A 61 -14.99 -1.09 5.73
N GLU A 62 -15.13 -0.65 6.99
CA GLU A 62 -15.79 0.61 7.32
C GLU A 62 -14.83 1.78 7.04
N MET A 63 -14.77 2.22 5.79
CA MET A 63 -13.88 3.30 5.32
C MET A 63 -14.41 4.71 5.69
N ALA A 64 -14.93 4.87 6.90
CA ALA A 64 -15.33 6.17 7.44
C ALA A 64 -14.14 6.79 8.19
N ALA A 65 -13.81 8.03 7.83
CA ALA A 65 -12.77 8.81 8.50
C ALA A 65 -13.19 10.28 8.58
N ASP A 66 -12.75 10.96 9.64
CA ASP A 66 -13.09 12.36 9.88
C ASP A 66 -12.23 13.32 9.05
N ASN A 67 -10.99 12.90 8.70
CA ASN A 67 -10.04 13.72 7.97
C ASN A 67 -9.57 13.05 6.68
N ARG A 68 -9.14 13.86 5.72
CA ARG A 68 -8.58 13.37 4.45
C ARG A 68 -7.29 12.58 4.68
N GLU A 69 -6.42 13.03 5.58
CA GLU A 69 -5.13 12.37 5.82
C GLU A 69 -5.31 10.92 6.30
N ASP A 70 -6.40 10.63 6.99
CA ASP A 70 -6.71 9.30 7.47
C ASP A 70 -7.04 8.32 6.34
N LEU A 71 -7.49 8.82 5.18
CA LEU A 71 -7.77 8.05 3.97
C LEU A 71 -6.55 7.88 3.06
N ILE A 72 -5.37 8.37 3.49
CA ILE A 72 -4.09 8.04 2.85
C ILE A 72 -3.50 6.83 3.57
N LEU A 73 -3.50 5.68 2.89
CA LEU A 73 -2.90 4.46 3.41
C LEU A 73 -1.39 4.49 3.18
N THR A 74 -0.64 4.71 4.25
CA THR A 74 0.82 4.62 4.22
C THR A 74 1.31 3.17 4.29
N LYS A 75 2.54 2.94 3.84
CA LYS A 75 3.22 1.64 3.90
C LYS A 75 3.15 1.03 5.30
N GLU A 76 3.36 1.84 6.33
CA GLU A 76 3.35 1.38 7.72
C GLU A 76 1.98 0.88 8.12
N ARG A 77 0.90 1.60 7.76
CA ARG A 77 -0.49 1.18 7.99
C ARG A 77 -0.80 -0.11 7.23
N MET A 78 -0.35 -0.23 5.98
CA MET A 78 -0.51 -1.44 5.16
C MET A 78 0.26 -2.65 5.68
N MET A 79 1.28 -2.48 6.53
CA MET A 79 2.03 -3.59 7.13
C MET A 79 1.47 -4.05 8.49
N GLN A 80 0.51 -3.34 9.08
CA GLN A 80 -0.07 -3.68 10.39
C GLN A 80 -1.06 -4.84 10.29
N LYS A 81 -0.98 -5.83 11.20
CA LYS A 81 -1.92 -6.97 11.20
C LYS A 81 -3.36 -6.59 11.56
N ILE A 82 -3.55 -5.49 12.30
CA ILE A 82 -4.87 -4.98 12.67
C ILE A 82 -5.02 -3.65 11.95
N GLY A 83 -5.98 -3.58 11.03
CA GLY A 83 -6.17 -2.48 10.11
C GLY A 83 -6.88 -1.25 10.68
N GLY A 84 -7.32 -1.30 11.93
CA GLY A 84 -8.19 -0.26 12.50
C GLY A 84 -9.51 -0.14 11.73
N PRO A 85 -10.23 0.99 11.84
CA PRO A 85 -11.54 1.14 11.22
C PRO A 85 -11.50 1.03 9.68
N ILE A 86 -10.44 1.55 9.06
CA ILE A 86 -10.34 1.68 7.60
C ILE A 86 -9.91 0.39 6.90
N LEU A 87 -8.99 -0.38 7.50
CA LEU A 87 -8.47 -1.62 6.90
C LEU A 87 -9.09 -2.89 7.53
N GLY A 88 -9.90 -2.78 8.59
CA GLY A 88 -10.57 -3.92 9.24
C GLY A 88 -9.65 -4.88 10.00
N GLU A 89 -10.21 -5.97 10.54
CA GLU A 89 -9.42 -7.07 11.12
C GLU A 89 -8.97 -8.02 10.01
N ARG A 90 -7.64 -8.13 9.80
CA ARG A 90 -7.08 -9.11 8.87
C ARG A 90 -7.14 -10.49 9.54
N LYS A 91 -7.86 -11.44 8.95
CA LYS A 91 -7.78 -12.86 9.32
C LYS A 91 -6.57 -13.54 8.72
#